data_AF-A0A957NFT4-F1
#
_entry.id   AF-A0A957NFT4-F1
#
_cell.length_a   1.000
_cell.length_b   1.000
_cell.length_c   1.000
_cell.angle_alpha   90.00
_cell.angle_beta   90.00
_cell.angle_gamma   90.00
#
_symmetry.space_group_name_H-M   'P 1'
#
loop_
_entity.id
_entity.type
_entity.pdbx_description
1 polymer ?
#
loop_
_entity_poly.entity_id
_entity_poly.type
_entity_poly.pdbx_seq_one_letter_code
_entity_poly.pdbx_strand_id
1 'polypeptide(L)'
;MSLSNGTGDSIPHKDVALFLDFENVYISVRQVYNQNPNFEVIKEKAEEFGRVIISRAYADWYRYQRITNALYANGIEPVYVPTYYYGQQPQHANAIKNSVDIHMVIDAMRTLYTHDNIDTFVFVTGDRDFIPLMNAIRQHGKECIVVGVAEAASSHLAQSADAFFFYHQLSEDVSPAKVTQDPYEALAEAVKIARKRENEPTFATIKLIMQEIMGKFDQSQYKNRSGRNFTKFKDFVKEGERRGVVQLFASGTMNMVLLPGDKPQEVSKLAADVMEVVEETPTPKSRSDSDHPFDLVVDAIHLARRRNNLCTMATLKVLMKDIQPGFDESNYLDGDGKPYSKFKDLVQDAVTAGKVQLLTTGTVDEVFLPGEDLQKLSRFANRNKK
;
A
#
# COMPACT_ATOMS: atom_id res chain seq x y z
N MET A 1 7.87 -24.36 -59.05
CA MET A 1 7.26 -24.67 -57.73
C MET A 1 7.28 -23.39 -56.92
N SER A 2 6.10 -22.78 -56.75
CA SER A 2 5.88 -21.65 -55.87
C SER A 2 5.88 -22.17 -54.43
N LEU A 3 6.76 -21.64 -53.58
CA LEU A 3 6.64 -21.79 -52.13
C LEU A 3 5.73 -20.67 -51.64
N SER A 4 4.55 -21.07 -51.19
CA SER A 4 3.52 -20.24 -50.60
C SER A 4 4.06 -19.50 -49.38
N ASN A 5 3.91 -18.17 -49.38
CA ASN A 5 3.95 -17.35 -48.19
C ASN A 5 2.83 -17.79 -47.25
N GLY A 6 3.17 -18.60 -46.26
CA GLY A 6 2.36 -18.72 -45.05
C GLY A 6 2.48 -17.41 -44.29
N THR A 7 1.40 -16.64 -44.26
CA THR A 7 1.20 -15.56 -43.29
C THR A 7 1.16 -16.20 -41.91
N GLY A 8 2.34 -16.41 -41.32
CA GLY A 8 2.45 -16.58 -39.88
C GLY A 8 2.04 -15.25 -39.28
N ASP A 9 0.88 -15.20 -38.63
CA ASP A 9 0.60 -14.18 -37.62
C ASP A 9 1.80 -14.21 -36.67
N SER A 10 2.69 -13.23 -36.81
CA SER A 10 3.73 -13.00 -35.82
C SER A 10 3.00 -12.75 -34.53
N ILE A 11 3.15 -13.64 -33.55
CA ILE A 11 2.76 -13.35 -32.17
C ILE A 11 3.39 -11.99 -31.87
N PRO A 12 2.60 -10.94 -31.54
CA PRO A 12 3.19 -9.65 -31.23
C PRO A 12 4.12 -9.88 -30.04
N HIS A 13 5.43 -9.83 -30.31
CA HIS A 13 6.42 -9.86 -29.25
C HIS A 13 6.30 -8.52 -28.54
N LYS A 14 5.85 -8.55 -27.28
CA LYS A 14 5.93 -7.39 -26.40
C LYS A 14 7.39 -6.95 -26.33
N ASP A 15 7.66 -5.69 -26.60
CA ASP A 15 9.00 -5.12 -26.39
C ASP A 15 9.09 -4.54 -24.98
N VAL A 16 10.27 -4.69 -24.37
CA VAL A 16 10.53 -4.37 -22.96
C VAL A 16 11.64 -3.33 -22.85
N ALA A 17 11.46 -2.38 -21.93
CA ALA A 17 12.52 -1.47 -21.49
C ALA A 17 12.92 -1.78 -20.05
N LEU A 18 14.22 -2.00 -19.81
CA LEU A 18 14.81 -2.26 -18.50
C LEU A 18 15.61 -1.04 -18.02
N PHE A 19 15.28 -0.56 -16.81
CA PHE A 19 15.92 0.56 -16.14
C PHE A 19 16.40 0.14 -14.75
N LEU A 20 17.71 0.16 -14.54
CA LEU A 20 18.38 -0.31 -13.32
C LEU A 20 19.00 0.86 -12.55
N ASP A 21 18.51 1.11 -11.33
CA ASP A 21 19.23 1.93 -10.36
C ASP A 21 20.37 1.10 -9.78
N PHE A 22 21.55 1.24 -10.39
CA PHE A 22 22.68 0.38 -10.08
C PHE A 22 23.19 0.59 -8.66
N GLU A 23 23.27 1.83 -8.18
CA GLU A 23 23.82 2.10 -6.84
C GLU A 23 22.92 1.54 -5.75
N ASN A 24 21.60 1.72 -5.88
CA ASN A 24 20.64 1.14 -4.95
C ASN A 24 20.76 -0.38 -4.89
N VAL A 25 20.75 -1.04 -6.06
CA VAL A 25 20.87 -2.50 -6.14
C VAL A 25 22.23 -2.98 -5.62
N TYR A 26 23.32 -2.33 -6.01
CA TYR A 26 24.68 -2.72 -5.61
C TYR A 26 24.86 -2.63 -4.09
N ILE A 27 24.45 -1.52 -3.48
CA ILE A 27 24.56 -1.30 -2.03
C ILE A 27 23.66 -2.30 -1.29
N SER A 28 22.40 -2.44 -1.69
CA SER A 28 21.45 -3.32 -1.00
C SER A 28 21.83 -4.79 -1.12
N VAL A 29 22.25 -5.28 -2.30
CA VAL A 29 22.67 -6.68 -2.48
C VAL A 29 23.91 -6.99 -1.64
N ARG A 30 24.88 -6.05 -1.59
CA ARG A 30 26.08 -6.19 -0.75
C ARG A 30 25.74 -6.21 0.74
N GLN A 31 24.85 -5.35 1.20
CA GLN A 31 24.46 -5.27 2.60
C GLN A 31 23.64 -6.48 3.05
N VAL A 32 22.69 -6.92 2.24
CA VAL A 32 21.74 -7.98 2.60
C VAL A 32 22.31 -9.38 2.35
N TYR A 33 23.04 -9.58 1.25
CA TYR A 33 23.51 -10.91 0.82
C TYR A 33 25.03 -11.07 0.83
N ASN A 34 25.80 -10.02 1.10
CA ASN A 34 27.26 -10.02 1.05
C ASN A 34 27.82 -10.50 -0.31
N GLN A 35 27.12 -10.19 -1.41
CA GLN A 35 27.47 -10.58 -2.78
C GLN A 35 27.44 -9.37 -3.72
N ASN A 36 27.99 -9.53 -4.93
CA ASN A 36 27.75 -8.57 -6.01
C ASN A 36 26.40 -8.87 -6.69
N PRO A 37 25.73 -7.85 -7.26
CA PRO A 37 24.58 -8.10 -8.13
C PRO A 37 24.96 -8.98 -9.32
N ASN A 38 24.08 -9.94 -9.63
CA ASN A 38 24.12 -10.73 -10.83
C ASN A 38 23.20 -10.05 -11.86
N PHE A 39 23.80 -9.51 -12.91
CA PHE A 39 23.06 -8.78 -13.96
C PHE A 39 22.37 -9.72 -14.95
N GLU A 40 22.84 -10.96 -15.07
CA GLU A 40 22.26 -11.99 -15.94
C GLU A 40 20.83 -12.30 -15.49
N VAL A 41 20.64 -12.63 -14.20
CA VAL A 41 19.31 -12.95 -13.66
C VAL A 41 18.34 -11.75 -13.69
N ILE A 42 18.85 -10.53 -13.61
CA ILE A 42 18.04 -9.31 -13.76
C ILE A 42 17.57 -9.18 -15.21
N LYS A 43 18.47 -9.40 -16.17
CA LYS A 43 18.19 -9.34 -17.60
C LYS A 43 17.22 -10.45 -18.01
N GLU A 44 17.47 -11.68 -17.60
CA GLU A 44 16.60 -12.84 -17.84
C GLU A 44 15.19 -12.61 -17.29
N LYS A 45 15.06 -12.04 -16.07
CA LYS A 45 13.74 -11.69 -15.53
C LYS A 45 13.00 -10.68 -16.39
N ALA A 46 13.70 -9.69 -16.97
CA ALA A 46 13.07 -8.75 -17.89
C ALA A 46 12.64 -9.42 -19.20
N GLU A 47 13.42 -10.41 -19.68
CA GLU A 47 13.14 -11.16 -20.90
C GLU A 47 11.92 -12.09 -20.79
N GLU A 48 11.53 -12.49 -19.58
CA GLU A 48 10.26 -13.21 -19.35
C GLU A 48 9.02 -12.39 -19.77
N PHE A 49 9.13 -11.06 -19.83
CA PHE A 49 8.02 -10.17 -20.23
C PHE A 49 8.03 -9.84 -21.73
N GLY A 50 9.08 -10.23 -22.46
CA GLY A 50 9.20 -9.95 -23.88
C GLY A 50 10.63 -9.64 -24.32
N ARG A 51 10.78 -9.15 -25.55
CA ARG A 51 12.10 -8.83 -26.10
C ARG A 51 12.61 -7.53 -25.48
N VAL A 52 13.72 -7.59 -24.74
CA VAL A 52 14.31 -6.40 -24.13
C VAL A 52 15.09 -5.60 -25.17
N ILE A 53 14.52 -4.47 -25.61
CA ILE A 53 15.11 -3.61 -26.65
C ILE A 53 15.84 -2.38 -26.08
N ILE A 54 15.51 -1.99 -24.85
CA ILE A 54 16.23 -0.96 -24.08
C ILE A 54 16.62 -1.57 -22.75
N SER A 55 17.88 -1.38 -22.35
CA SER A 55 18.42 -1.96 -21.12
C SER A 55 19.54 -1.07 -20.61
N ARG A 56 19.28 -0.33 -19.53
CA ARG A 56 20.17 0.71 -19.01
C ARG A 56 20.37 0.61 -17.52
N ALA A 57 21.59 0.88 -17.08
CA ALA A 57 21.97 1.01 -15.67
C ALA A 57 22.45 2.44 -15.40
N TYR A 58 22.04 3.04 -14.28
CA TYR A 58 22.37 4.43 -13.94
C TYR A 58 23.24 4.47 -12.69
N ALA A 59 24.41 5.11 -12.79
CA ALA A 59 25.32 5.31 -11.66
C ALA A 59 26.41 6.34 -11.94
N ASP A 60 27.11 6.74 -10.88
CA ASP A 60 28.44 7.32 -10.98
C ASP A 60 29.50 6.24 -11.31
N TRP A 61 29.66 5.93 -12.60
CA TRP A 61 30.61 4.91 -13.07
C TRP A 61 32.08 5.20 -12.77
N TYR A 62 32.45 6.42 -12.37
CA TYR A 62 33.80 6.71 -11.91
C TYR A 62 34.14 5.87 -10.66
N ARG A 63 33.13 5.56 -9.84
CA ARG A 63 33.28 4.76 -8.61
C ARG A 63 33.25 3.25 -8.84
N TYR A 64 32.68 2.80 -9.97
CA TYR A 64 32.41 1.38 -10.24
C TYR A 64 33.00 0.90 -11.58
N GLN A 65 34.18 1.40 -11.95
CA GLN A 65 34.83 1.16 -13.25
C GLN A 65 34.99 -0.32 -13.63
N ARG A 66 35.11 -1.22 -12.65
CA ARG A 66 35.28 -2.67 -12.90
C ARG A 66 33.97 -3.39 -13.23
N ILE A 67 32.82 -2.76 -13.01
CA ILE A 67 31.50 -3.38 -13.16
C ILE A 67 30.92 -3.16 -14.56
N THR A 68 31.32 -2.09 -15.25
CA THR A 68 30.78 -1.74 -16.58
C THR A 68 30.98 -2.85 -17.63
N ASN A 69 32.11 -3.57 -17.57
CA ASN A 69 32.34 -4.73 -18.45
C ASN A 69 31.31 -5.84 -18.24
N ALA A 70 30.90 -6.09 -16.99
CA ALA A 70 29.89 -7.09 -16.67
C ALA A 70 28.49 -6.66 -17.14
N LEU A 71 28.18 -5.36 -17.09
CA LEU A 71 26.93 -4.81 -17.65
C LEU A 71 26.88 -5.00 -19.17
N TYR A 72 27.95 -4.64 -19.88
CA TYR A 72 28.02 -4.83 -21.33
C TYR A 72 27.94 -6.30 -21.75
N ALA A 73 28.59 -7.19 -21.01
CA ALA A 73 28.50 -8.64 -21.26
C ALA A 73 27.06 -9.17 -21.18
N ASN A 74 26.18 -8.51 -20.40
CA ASN A 74 24.77 -8.84 -20.24
C ASN A 74 23.84 -7.94 -21.09
N GLY A 75 24.38 -7.16 -22.02
CA GLY A 75 23.58 -6.27 -22.86
C GLY A 75 22.87 -5.16 -22.07
N ILE A 76 23.49 -4.67 -21.00
CA ILE A 76 23.02 -3.53 -20.21
C ILE A 76 23.96 -2.34 -20.45
N GLU A 77 23.42 -1.23 -20.96
CA GLU A 77 24.14 -0.01 -21.25
C GLU A 77 24.37 0.81 -19.96
N PRO A 78 25.63 1.12 -19.57
CA PRO A 78 25.91 2.00 -18.44
C PRO A 78 25.68 3.47 -18.83
N VAL A 79 24.72 4.12 -18.17
CA VAL A 79 24.44 5.56 -18.28
C VAL A 79 25.13 6.29 -17.16
N TYR A 80 26.09 7.16 -17.50
CA TYR A 80 26.85 7.91 -16.51
C TYR A 80 26.04 9.04 -15.88
N VAL A 81 25.90 9.02 -14.55
CA VAL A 81 25.27 10.07 -13.75
C VAL A 81 26.27 10.51 -12.66
N PRO A 82 26.89 11.69 -12.78
CA PRO A 82 27.90 12.13 -11.82
C PRO A 82 27.26 12.43 -10.45
N THR A 83 27.89 11.96 -9.37
CA THR A 83 27.51 12.35 -8.00
C THR A 83 28.38 13.53 -7.54
N TYR A 84 27.75 14.60 -7.05
CA TYR A 84 28.47 15.76 -6.55
C TYR A 84 28.80 15.62 -5.05
N TYR A 85 30.08 15.81 -4.74
CA TYR A 85 30.63 15.81 -3.39
C TYR A 85 31.12 17.21 -3.04
N TYR A 86 30.61 17.80 -1.95
CA TYR A 86 31.16 19.04 -1.39
C TYR A 86 31.78 18.74 -0.02
N GLY A 87 33.09 18.96 0.09
CA GLY A 87 33.89 18.75 1.30
C GLY A 87 35.38 18.89 0.97
N GLN A 88 36.20 19.39 1.90
CA GLN A 88 37.61 19.67 1.61
C GLN A 88 38.49 18.42 1.43
N GLN A 89 37.95 17.21 1.67
CA GLN A 89 38.66 15.95 1.50
C GLN A 89 37.75 14.86 0.91
N PRO A 90 38.16 14.15 -0.17
CA PRO A 90 37.36 13.09 -0.81
C PRO A 90 36.96 11.94 0.11
N GLN A 91 37.71 11.70 1.19
CA GLN A 91 37.47 10.61 2.15
C GLN A 91 36.41 10.95 3.20
N HIS A 92 36.00 12.22 3.32
CA HIS A 92 35.04 12.71 4.32
C HIS A 92 33.90 13.53 3.70
N ALA A 93 33.76 13.52 2.36
CA ALA A 93 32.69 14.23 1.70
C ALA A 93 31.40 13.40 1.75
N ASN A 94 30.37 13.93 2.39
CA ASN A 94 29.04 13.36 2.29
C ASN A 94 28.56 13.48 0.83
N ALA A 95 28.01 12.41 0.27
CA ALA A 95 27.29 12.48 -1.00
C ALA A 95 26.04 13.33 -0.75
N ILE A 96 25.98 14.55 -1.30
CA ILE A 96 24.88 15.48 -1.02
C ILE A 96 23.81 15.43 -2.12
N LYS A 97 24.18 15.08 -3.36
CA LYS A 97 23.23 15.02 -4.50
C LYS A 97 23.60 13.88 -5.44
N ASN A 98 22.93 12.74 -5.28
CA ASN A 98 22.80 11.76 -6.36
C ASN A 98 21.54 12.12 -7.16
N SER A 99 21.65 12.19 -8.48
CA SER A 99 20.52 12.50 -9.38
C SER A 99 20.15 11.33 -10.28
N VAL A 100 20.63 10.11 -9.96
CA VAL A 100 20.29 8.87 -10.68
C VAL A 100 18.78 8.75 -10.87
N ASP A 101 17.98 9.00 -9.83
CA ASP A 101 16.53 8.86 -9.89
C ASP A 101 15.91 9.78 -10.94
N ILE A 102 16.32 11.06 -10.94
CA ILE A 102 15.82 12.06 -11.89
C ILE A 102 16.22 11.70 -13.32
N HIS A 103 17.47 11.25 -13.54
CA HIS A 103 17.92 10.84 -14.87
C HIS A 103 17.15 9.62 -15.37
N MET A 104 16.95 8.62 -14.51
CA MET A 104 16.19 7.42 -14.84
C MET A 104 14.73 7.73 -15.16
N VAL A 105 14.09 8.61 -14.38
CA VAL A 105 12.71 9.10 -14.64
C VAL A 105 12.61 9.80 -15.98
N ILE A 106 13.54 10.71 -16.29
CA ILE A 106 13.54 11.45 -17.57
C ILE A 106 13.68 10.49 -18.74
N ASP A 107 14.58 9.51 -18.64
CA ASP A 107 14.85 8.57 -19.73
C ASP A 107 13.72 7.57 -19.94
N ALA A 108 13.10 7.09 -18.85
CA ALA A 108 11.90 6.26 -18.92
C ALA A 108 10.73 7.01 -19.55
N MET A 109 10.50 8.28 -19.16
CA MET A 109 9.46 9.12 -19.77
C MET A 109 9.75 9.41 -21.24
N ARG A 110 11.00 9.70 -21.61
CA ARG A 110 11.37 9.87 -23.02
C ARG A 110 11.08 8.58 -23.80
N THR A 111 11.46 7.43 -23.25
CA THR A 111 11.21 6.12 -23.84
C THR A 111 9.70 5.89 -24.07
N LEU A 112 8.87 6.18 -23.06
CA LEU A 112 7.41 6.08 -23.14
C LEU A 112 6.81 6.85 -24.33
N TYR A 113 7.33 8.03 -24.65
CA TYR A 113 6.80 8.88 -25.74
C TYR A 113 7.50 8.69 -27.09
N THR A 114 8.62 7.98 -27.14
CA THR A 114 9.41 7.84 -28.38
C THR A 114 9.42 6.42 -28.93
N HIS A 115 9.03 5.43 -28.13
CA HIS A 115 9.07 4.02 -28.47
C HIS A 115 7.70 3.37 -28.18
N ASP A 116 6.71 3.67 -29.03
CA ASP A 116 5.33 3.21 -28.86
C ASP A 116 5.20 1.68 -28.81
N ASN A 117 6.14 0.97 -29.42
CA ASN A 117 6.21 -0.50 -29.45
C ASN A 117 6.56 -1.13 -28.08
N ILE A 118 7.07 -0.36 -27.12
CA ILE A 118 7.42 -0.87 -25.79
C ILE A 118 6.15 -0.97 -24.96
N ASP A 119 5.79 -2.19 -24.57
CA ASP A 119 4.57 -2.48 -23.82
C ASP A 119 4.81 -2.66 -22.33
N THR A 120 6.06 -2.98 -21.95
CA THR A 120 6.43 -3.28 -20.57
C THR A 120 7.69 -2.53 -20.15
N PHE A 121 7.62 -1.89 -18.98
CA PHE A 121 8.71 -1.18 -18.34
C PHE A 121 9.12 -1.94 -17.07
N VAL A 122 10.38 -2.38 -17.03
CA VAL A 122 10.96 -3.07 -15.87
C VAL A 122 11.88 -2.10 -15.14
N PHE A 123 11.58 -1.83 -13.88
CA PHE A 123 12.39 -1.00 -12.99
C PHE A 123 13.05 -1.85 -11.93
N VAL A 124 14.36 -1.73 -11.79
CA VAL A 124 15.12 -2.39 -10.73
C VAL A 124 15.50 -1.34 -9.70
N THR A 125 14.64 -1.17 -8.71
CA THR A 125 14.77 -0.17 -7.63
C THR A 125 13.88 -0.55 -6.44
N GLY A 126 14.28 -0.11 -5.25
CA GLY A 126 13.44 -0.16 -4.05
C GLY A 126 12.72 1.16 -3.72
N ASP A 127 12.99 2.24 -4.46
CA ASP A 127 12.61 3.59 -4.08
C ASP A 127 11.15 3.95 -4.44
N ARG A 128 10.40 4.43 -3.45
CA ARG A 128 9.00 4.86 -3.59
C ARG A 128 8.84 6.12 -4.42
N ASP A 129 9.90 6.91 -4.63
CA ASP A 129 9.84 8.14 -5.41
C ASP A 129 9.58 7.87 -6.91
N PHE A 130 9.65 6.59 -7.34
CA PHE A 130 9.26 6.13 -8.67
C PHE A 130 7.75 5.88 -8.84
N ILE A 131 6.94 5.92 -7.78
CA ILE A 131 5.48 5.69 -7.87
C ILE A 131 4.80 6.65 -8.87
N PRO A 132 5.09 7.97 -8.91
CA PRO A 132 4.51 8.87 -9.90
C PRO A 132 4.85 8.48 -11.35
N LEU A 133 6.08 8.00 -11.61
CA LEU A 133 6.50 7.52 -12.92
C LEU A 133 5.70 6.28 -13.33
N MET A 134 5.54 5.32 -12.43
CA MET A 134 4.76 4.10 -12.70
C MET A 134 3.32 4.41 -13.02
N ASN A 135 2.70 5.31 -12.26
CA ASN A 135 1.34 5.75 -12.52
C ASN A 135 1.20 6.40 -13.90
N ALA A 136 2.16 7.24 -14.31
CA ALA A 136 2.16 7.84 -15.63
C ALA A 136 2.26 6.77 -16.74
N ILE A 137 3.22 5.84 -16.65
CA ILE A 137 3.38 4.75 -17.63
C ILE A 137 2.09 3.90 -17.73
N ARG A 138 1.48 3.56 -16.60
CA ARG A 138 0.21 2.81 -16.56
C ARG A 138 -0.98 3.57 -17.16
N GLN A 139 -1.04 4.89 -16.96
CA GLN A 139 -2.05 5.74 -17.60
C GLN A 139 -1.95 5.74 -19.13
N HIS A 140 -0.77 5.43 -19.67
CA HIS A 140 -0.53 5.21 -21.10
C HIS A 140 -0.80 3.77 -21.56
N GLY A 141 -1.40 2.93 -20.71
CA GLY A 141 -1.76 1.55 -21.05
C GLY A 141 -0.57 0.58 -21.11
N LYS A 142 0.56 0.96 -20.51
CA LYS A 142 1.79 0.15 -20.46
C LYS A 142 1.92 -0.56 -19.10
N GLU A 143 2.57 -1.71 -19.09
CA GLU A 143 2.79 -2.52 -17.88
C GLU A 143 4.06 -2.05 -17.13
N CYS A 144 3.97 -1.95 -15.80
CA CYS A 144 5.09 -1.62 -14.93
C CYS A 144 5.46 -2.81 -14.05
N ILE A 145 6.68 -3.33 -14.22
CA ILE A 145 7.25 -4.42 -13.43
C ILE A 145 8.37 -3.87 -12.55
N VAL A 146 8.44 -4.33 -11.31
CA VAL A 146 9.48 -3.91 -10.36
C VAL A 146 10.27 -5.11 -9.87
N VAL A 147 11.59 -4.95 -9.86
CA VAL A 147 12.51 -5.84 -9.16
C VAL A 147 13.13 -5.06 -8.01
N GLY A 148 12.83 -5.44 -6.77
CA GLY A 148 13.36 -4.79 -5.58
C GLY A 148 14.28 -5.69 -4.76
N VAL A 149 15.25 -5.12 -4.07
CA VAL A 149 16.08 -5.85 -3.10
C VAL A 149 15.34 -5.92 -1.75
N ALA A 150 15.39 -7.07 -1.08
CA ALA A 150 14.79 -7.23 0.25
C ALA A 150 15.31 -6.17 1.23
N GLU A 151 14.50 -5.81 2.22
CA GLU A 151 14.75 -4.72 3.20
C GLU A 151 14.79 -3.30 2.62
N ALA A 152 15.25 -3.13 1.37
CA ALA A 152 15.33 -1.83 0.68
C ALA A 152 14.07 -1.49 -0.12
N ALA A 153 13.24 -2.49 -0.46
CA ALA A 153 12.05 -2.28 -1.27
C ALA A 153 10.86 -1.72 -0.47
N SER A 154 10.25 -0.66 -1.01
CA SER A 154 9.03 -0.06 -0.46
C SER A 154 7.77 -0.88 -0.76
N SER A 155 6.94 -1.11 0.27
CA SER A 155 5.63 -1.75 0.10
C SER A 155 4.63 -0.91 -0.70
N HIS A 156 4.81 0.41 -0.74
CA HIS A 156 3.99 1.30 -1.56
C HIS A 156 4.37 1.22 -3.04
N LEU A 157 5.68 1.06 -3.32
CA LEU A 157 6.18 0.83 -4.66
C LEU A 157 5.64 -0.49 -5.22
N ALA A 158 5.75 -1.57 -4.44
CA ALA A 158 5.24 -2.88 -4.82
C ALA A 158 3.72 -2.88 -5.13
N GLN A 159 2.93 -2.08 -4.39
CA GLN A 159 1.49 -1.93 -4.66
C GLN A 159 1.17 -1.12 -5.92
N SER A 160 2.06 -0.22 -6.32
CA SER A 160 1.86 0.67 -7.47
C SER A 160 2.30 0.04 -8.79
N ALA A 161 3.06 -1.04 -8.75
CA ALA A 161 3.45 -1.84 -9.91
C ALA A 161 2.34 -2.82 -10.34
N ASP A 162 2.41 -3.32 -11.56
CA ASP A 162 1.57 -4.44 -12.04
C ASP A 162 2.12 -5.79 -11.55
N ALA A 163 3.44 -5.91 -11.42
CA ALA A 163 4.08 -7.02 -10.71
C ALA A 163 5.33 -6.56 -9.96
N PHE A 164 5.63 -7.22 -8.85
CA PHE A 164 6.82 -6.99 -8.03
C PHE A 164 7.53 -8.32 -7.76
N PHE A 165 8.85 -8.33 -7.95
CA PHE A 165 9.71 -9.48 -7.71
C PHE A 165 10.85 -9.08 -6.77
N PHE A 166 11.19 -9.97 -5.85
CA PHE A 166 12.39 -9.78 -5.05
C PHE A 166 13.62 -10.27 -5.80
N TYR A 167 14.70 -9.49 -5.76
CA TYR A 167 15.97 -9.84 -6.39
C TYR A 167 16.49 -11.23 -5.98
N HIS A 168 16.40 -11.58 -4.69
CA HIS A 168 16.86 -12.90 -4.22
C HIS A 168 16.02 -14.07 -4.72
N GLN A 169 14.80 -13.82 -5.22
CA GLN A 169 13.97 -14.86 -5.83
C GLN A 169 14.33 -15.10 -7.30
N LEU A 170 15.19 -14.26 -7.88
CA LEU A 170 15.66 -14.40 -9.25
C LEU A 170 16.83 -15.37 -9.39
N SER A 171 17.56 -15.63 -8.30
CA SER A 171 18.76 -16.46 -8.30
C SER A 171 18.65 -17.53 -7.21
N GLU A 172 18.85 -18.79 -7.59
CA GLU A 172 18.85 -19.91 -6.65
C GLU A 172 20.02 -19.84 -5.65
N ASP A 173 21.08 -19.07 -5.97
CA ASP A 173 22.27 -18.87 -5.13
C ASP A 173 22.02 -17.87 -3.98
N VAL A 174 20.88 -17.17 -3.98
CA VAL A 174 20.53 -16.14 -3.00
C VAL A 174 19.31 -16.61 -2.19
N SER A 175 19.51 -17.56 -1.27
CA SER A 175 18.43 -17.99 -0.39
C SER A 175 18.21 -17.00 0.76
N PRO A 176 16.96 -16.62 1.09
CA PRO A 176 16.68 -15.85 2.31
C PRO A 176 17.09 -16.68 3.53
N ALA A 177 17.57 -16.00 4.58
CA ALA A 177 18.19 -16.62 5.75
C ALA A 177 17.23 -17.44 6.64
N LYS A 178 15.90 -17.39 6.41
CA LYS A 178 14.88 -18.16 7.15
C LYS A 178 13.64 -18.39 6.28
N VAL A 179 13.40 -19.65 5.91
CA VAL A 179 12.11 -20.09 5.31
C VAL A 179 11.31 -20.77 6.42
N THR A 180 10.33 -20.09 7.01
CA THR A 180 9.29 -20.80 7.79
C THR A 180 8.27 -21.37 6.81
N GLN A 181 7.90 -22.64 7.00
CA GLN A 181 6.89 -23.30 6.16
C GLN A 181 5.47 -23.09 6.68
N ASP A 182 5.30 -22.69 7.95
CA ASP A 182 3.97 -22.40 8.49
C ASP A 182 3.55 -20.96 8.12
N PRO A 183 2.48 -20.78 7.33
CA PRO A 183 2.05 -19.46 6.87
C PRO A 183 1.57 -18.55 8.02
N TYR A 184 1.14 -19.08 9.17
CA TYR A 184 0.74 -18.26 10.31
C TYR A 184 1.95 -17.89 11.17
N GLU A 185 2.95 -18.76 11.29
CA GLU A 185 4.24 -18.36 11.87
C GLU A 185 4.90 -17.26 11.02
N ALA A 186 4.87 -17.42 9.70
CA ALA A 186 5.31 -16.39 8.75
C ALA A 186 4.55 -15.08 8.90
N LEU A 187 3.24 -15.14 9.17
CA LEU A 187 2.42 -13.95 9.38
C LEU A 187 2.87 -13.17 10.63
N ALA A 188 3.13 -13.84 11.75
CA ALA A 188 3.67 -13.19 12.94
C ALA A 188 5.10 -12.68 12.73
N GLU A 189 5.95 -13.46 12.07
CA GLU A 189 7.31 -13.05 11.77
C GLU A 189 7.35 -11.83 10.83
N ALA A 190 6.45 -11.76 9.86
CA ALA A 190 6.30 -10.61 8.97
C ALA A 190 5.96 -9.32 9.73
N VAL A 191 5.14 -9.40 10.79
CA VAL A 191 4.86 -8.25 11.67
C VAL A 191 6.10 -7.80 12.43
N LYS A 192 6.91 -8.73 12.95
CA LYS A 192 8.18 -8.42 13.62
C LYS A 192 9.18 -7.77 12.66
N ILE A 193 9.29 -8.31 11.44
CA ILE A 193 10.18 -7.76 10.41
C ILE A 193 9.72 -6.36 10.01
N ALA A 194 8.40 -6.14 9.81
CA ALA A 194 7.86 -4.82 9.51
C ALA A 194 8.28 -3.81 10.59
N ARG A 195 8.12 -4.17 11.86
CA ARG A 195 8.53 -3.33 13.00
C ARG A 195 10.04 -3.06 13.00
N LYS A 196 10.87 -4.09 12.81
CA LYS A 196 12.34 -3.95 12.79
C LYS A 196 12.80 -3.01 11.67
N ARG A 197 12.09 -3.01 10.54
CA ARG A 197 12.35 -2.15 9.38
C ARG A 197 11.65 -0.79 9.47
N GLU A 198 11.05 -0.46 10.61
CA GLU A 198 10.25 0.76 10.82
C GLU A 198 9.14 0.97 9.78
N ASN A 199 8.67 -0.13 9.18
CA ASN A 199 7.57 -0.12 8.23
C ASN A 199 6.24 -0.24 8.95
N GLU A 200 5.25 0.49 8.44
CA GLU A 200 3.88 0.39 8.93
C GLU A 200 3.29 -0.99 8.59
N PRO A 201 2.79 -1.75 9.59
CA PRO A 201 2.36 -3.13 9.41
C PRO A 201 0.96 -3.22 8.80
N THR A 202 0.77 -2.57 7.65
CA THR A 202 -0.44 -2.67 6.83
C THR A 202 -0.53 -4.05 6.19
N PHE A 203 -1.73 -4.43 5.72
CA PHE A 203 -1.91 -5.71 5.01
C PHE A 203 -0.98 -5.87 3.82
N ALA A 204 -0.72 -4.80 3.07
CA ALA A 204 0.16 -4.86 1.92
C ALA A 204 1.63 -5.03 2.33
N THR A 205 2.11 -4.28 3.33
CA THR A 205 3.46 -4.47 3.89
C THR A 205 3.65 -5.90 4.39
N ILE A 206 2.69 -6.41 5.17
CA ILE A 206 2.78 -7.75 5.73
C ILE A 206 2.75 -8.82 4.65
N LYS A 207 1.85 -8.70 3.66
CA LYS A 207 1.81 -9.63 2.53
C LYS A 207 3.13 -9.65 1.76
N LEU A 208 3.71 -8.48 1.52
CA LEU A 208 4.98 -8.35 0.80
C LEU A 208 6.13 -9.02 1.57
N ILE A 209 6.21 -8.80 2.88
CA ILE A 209 7.22 -9.47 3.73
C ILE A 209 6.98 -10.98 3.79
N MET A 210 5.73 -11.44 3.84
CA MET A 210 5.43 -12.87 3.76
C MET A 210 5.93 -13.48 2.44
N GLN A 211 5.74 -12.78 1.32
CA GLN A 211 6.31 -13.19 0.03
C GLN A 211 7.84 -13.18 0.04
N GLU A 212 8.47 -12.23 0.73
CA GLU A 212 9.92 -12.21 0.90
C GLU A 212 10.43 -13.46 1.61
N ILE A 213 9.87 -13.79 2.78
CA ILE A 213 10.40 -14.85 3.66
C ILE A 213 9.92 -16.26 3.28
N MET A 214 8.75 -16.38 2.64
CA MET A 214 8.20 -17.67 2.20
C MET A 214 8.39 -17.93 0.69
N GLY A 215 8.85 -16.93 -0.07
CA GLY A 215 8.92 -17.02 -1.53
C GLY A 215 7.56 -16.79 -2.21
N LYS A 216 7.06 -17.79 -2.93
CA LYS A 216 5.80 -17.70 -3.71
C LYS A 216 4.54 -17.76 -2.83
N PHE A 217 4.50 -17.01 -1.72
CA PHE A 217 3.32 -16.95 -0.87
C PHE A 217 2.12 -16.40 -1.64
N ASP A 218 1.06 -17.22 -1.68
CA ASP A 218 -0.26 -16.81 -2.13
C ASP A 218 -1.30 -17.40 -1.17
N GLN A 219 -2.12 -16.52 -0.58
CA GLN A 219 -3.21 -16.92 0.32
C GLN A 219 -4.16 -17.94 -0.31
N SER A 220 -4.30 -17.94 -1.65
CA SER A 220 -5.18 -18.85 -2.39
C SER A 220 -4.80 -20.33 -2.28
N GLN A 221 -3.57 -20.62 -1.87
CA GLN A 221 -3.07 -21.98 -1.66
C GLN A 221 -3.49 -22.56 -0.31
N TYR A 222 -3.99 -21.71 0.61
CA TYR A 222 -4.32 -22.11 1.97
C TYR A 222 -5.84 -22.19 2.18
N LYS A 223 -6.25 -23.16 3.00
CA LYS A 223 -7.66 -23.43 3.31
C LYS A 223 -8.07 -22.84 4.66
N ASN A 224 -9.28 -22.30 4.70
CA ASN A 224 -9.95 -21.89 5.94
C ASN A 224 -10.55 -23.10 6.68
N ARG A 225 -11.16 -22.88 7.84
CA ARG A 225 -11.80 -23.95 8.65
C ARG A 225 -12.93 -24.69 7.92
N SER A 226 -13.59 -24.05 6.96
CA SER A 226 -14.62 -24.67 6.11
C SER A 226 -14.03 -25.47 4.93
N GLY A 227 -12.70 -25.59 4.82
CA GLY A 227 -12.01 -26.29 3.74
C GLY A 227 -11.94 -25.52 2.42
N ARG A 228 -12.35 -24.24 2.40
CA ARG A 228 -12.31 -23.38 1.20
C ARG A 228 -11.03 -22.55 1.17
N ASN A 229 -10.50 -22.33 -0.02
CA ASN A 229 -9.31 -21.49 -0.22
C ASN A 229 -9.60 -20.02 0.09
N PHE A 230 -8.61 -19.29 0.59
CA PHE A 230 -8.75 -17.85 0.78
C PHE A 230 -8.68 -17.11 -0.56
N THR A 231 -9.66 -16.26 -0.85
CA THR A 231 -9.60 -15.39 -2.04
C THR A 231 -8.92 -14.06 -1.74
N LYS A 232 -9.07 -13.56 -0.51
CA LYS A 232 -8.52 -12.27 -0.07
C LYS A 232 -7.53 -12.46 1.07
N PHE A 233 -6.42 -11.72 1.01
CA PHE A 233 -5.42 -11.73 2.08
C PHE A 233 -5.99 -11.30 3.43
N LYS A 234 -6.93 -10.33 3.45
CA LYS A 234 -7.66 -9.92 4.68
C LYS A 234 -8.30 -11.10 5.41
N ASP A 235 -8.87 -12.06 4.68
CA ASP A 235 -9.55 -13.20 5.29
C ASP A 235 -8.55 -14.22 5.85
N PHE A 236 -7.39 -14.36 5.20
CA PHE A 236 -6.26 -15.13 5.73
C PHE A 236 -5.74 -14.53 7.05
N VAL A 237 -5.56 -13.20 7.11
CA VAL A 237 -5.12 -12.52 8.35
C VAL A 237 -6.16 -12.65 9.47
N LYS A 238 -7.46 -12.54 9.17
CA LYS A 238 -8.53 -12.79 10.15
C LYS A 238 -8.48 -14.19 10.74
N GLU A 239 -8.13 -15.20 9.96
CA GLU A 239 -7.92 -16.54 10.48
C GLU A 239 -6.69 -16.60 11.39
N GLY A 240 -5.62 -15.86 11.07
CA GLY A 240 -4.46 -15.68 11.95
C GLY A 240 -4.81 -15.01 13.29
N GLU A 241 -5.68 -14.00 13.26
CA GLU A 241 -6.24 -13.37 14.48
C GLU A 241 -7.07 -14.36 15.30
N ARG A 242 -7.96 -15.12 14.65
CA ARG A 242 -8.75 -16.17 15.32
C ARG A 242 -7.88 -17.24 15.98
N ARG A 243 -6.70 -17.51 15.42
CA ARG A 243 -5.69 -18.44 15.97
C ARG A 243 -4.87 -17.83 17.10
N GLY A 244 -5.03 -16.54 17.40
CA GLY A 244 -4.27 -15.83 18.41
C GLY A 244 -2.83 -15.54 18.01
N VAL A 245 -2.50 -15.58 16.71
CA VAL A 245 -1.14 -15.39 16.20
C VAL A 245 -0.84 -13.91 15.93
N VAL A 246 -1.87 -13.15 15.57
CA VAL A 246 -1.84 -11.70 15.35
C VAL A 246 -3.12 -11.07 15.92
N GLN A 247 -3.21 -9.75 15.89
CA GLN A 247 -4.44 -9.00 16.16
C GLN A 247 -4.64 -7.94 15.08
N LEU A 248 -5.89 -7.68 14.70
CA LEU A 248 -6.24 -6.66 13.73
C LEU A 248 -6.54 -5.34 14.44
N PHE A 249 -5.92 -4.27 13.96
CA PHE A 249 -6.29 -2.91 14.33
C PHE A 249 -6.85 -2.20 13.10
N ALA A 250 -8.05 -1.63 13.26
CA ALA A 250 -8.68 -0.82 12.24
C ALA A 250 -8.93 0.58 12.79
N SER A 251 -8.46 1.59 12.07
CA SER A 251 -8.74 2.99 12.39
C SER A 251 -9.02 3.76 11.11
N GLY A 252 -10.27 4.22 10.95
CA GLY A 252 -10.74 4.81 9.70
C GLY A 252 -10.56 3.85 8.51
N THR A 253 -9.76 4.27 7.52
CA THR A 253 -9.44 3.47 6.32
C THR A 253 -8.27 2.51 6.50
N MET A 254 -7.52 2.62 7.61
CA MET A 254 -6.30 1.85 7.82
C MET A 254 -6.62 0.50 8.45
N ASN A 255 -6.08 -0.57 7.86
CA ASN A 255 -6.10 -1.92 8.43
C ASN A 255 -4.65 -2.35 8.71
N MET A 256 -4.38 -2.68 9.97
CA MET A 256 -3.05 -3.04 10.45
C MET A 256 -3.06 -4.44 11.07
N VAL A 257 -1.93 -5.13 10.98
CA VAL A 257 -1.68 -6.41 11.63
C VAL A 257 -0.65 -6.20 12.73
N LEU A 258 -1.02 -6.45 13.97
CA LEU A 258 -0.14 -6.30 15.12
C LEU A 258 0.08 -7.68 15.78
N LEU A 259 1.08 -7.78 16.66
CA LEU A 259 1.24 -8.96 17.50
C LEU A 259 0.23 -8.91 18.66
N PRO A 260 -0.20 -10.07 19.19
CA PRO A 260 -1.11 -10.11 20.33
C PRO A 260 -0.54 -9.33 21.52
N GLY A 261 -1.34 -8.41 22.07
CA GLY A 261 -0.95 -7.59 23.23
C GLY A 261 -0.20 -6.31 22.89
N ASP A 262 0.14 -6.05 21.62
CA ASP A 262 0.65 -4.74 21.21
C ASP A 262 -0.40 -3.66 21.46
N LYS A 263 0.03 -2.47 21.88
CA LYS A 263 -0.80 -1.27 21.83
C LYS A 263 -0.52 -0.53 20.53
N PRO A 264 -1.54 -0.26 19.67
CA PRO A 264 -1.34 0.39 18.37
C PRO A 264 -0.46 1.65 18.40
N GLN A 265 -0.67 2.53 19.39
CA GLN A 265 0.07 3.78 19.56
C GLN A 265 1.56 3.60 19.82
N GLU A 266 1.96 2.51 20.49
CA GLU A 266 3.35 2.25 20.84
C GLU A 266 4.13 1.64 19.65
N VAL A 267 3.43 1.08 18.67
CA VAL A 267 4.04 0.27 17.59
C VAL A 267 3.77 0.81 16.18
N SER A 268 2.99 1.88 16.04
CA SER A 268 2.71 2.54 14.76
C SER A 268 2.58 4.05 14.93
N LYS A 269 3.30 4.80 14.09
CA LYS A 269 3.22 6.26 14.06
C LYS A 269 1.85 6.70 13.53
N LEU A 270 1.35 6.03 12.50
CA LEU A 270 0.00 6.28 11.99
C LEU A 270 -1.10 6.02 13.03
N ALA A 271 -0.96 5.01 13.88
CA ALA A 271 -1.92 4.78 14.95
C ALA A 271 -1.83 5.86 16.05
N ALA A 272 -0.63 6.33 16.38
CA ALA A 272 -0.42 7.44 17.33
C ALA A 272 -1.05 8.74 16.82
N ASP A 273 -0.73 9.15 15.59
CA ASP A 273 -1.26 10.37 14.96
C ASP A 273 -2.79 10.36 14.90
N VAL A 274 -3.38 9.19 14.63
CA VAL A 274 -4.83 9.05 14.55
C VAL A 274 -5.50 9.16 15.92
N MET A 275 -4.86 8.68 16.99
CA MET A 275 -5.45 8.70 18.34
C MET A 275 -5.17 10.00 19.11
N GLU A 276 -4.05 10.69 18.88
CA GLU A 276 -3.82 12.05 19.42
C GLU A 276 -4.93 13.03 18.98
N VAL A 277 -5.45 12.88 17.76
CA VAL A 277 -6.59 13.67 17.25
C VAL A 277 -7.90 13.37 18.01
N VAL A 278 -8.00 12.25 18.72
CA VAL A 278 -9.24 11.78 19.39
C VAL A 278 -9.34 12.24 20.85
N GLU A 279 -8.22 12.54 21.52
CA GLU A 279 -8.22 12.85 22.97
C GLU A 279 -8.93 14.16 23.39
N GLU A 280 -9.33 15.03 22.45
CA GLU A 280 -10.03 16.29 22.77
C GLU A 280 -11.57 16.21 22.94
N THR A 281 -12.18 15.02 23.00
CA THR A 281 -13.66 14.92 23.17
C THR A 281 -14.11 14.48 24.58
N PRO A 282 -15.10 15.19 25.19
CA PRO A 282 -15.52 14.92 26.57
C PRO A 282 -16.21 13.56 26.74
N THR A 283 -16.05 12.99 27.93
CA THR A 283 -16.56 11.67 28.35
C THR A 283 -18.09 11.58 28.34
N PRO A 284 -18.69 10.50 27.81
CA PRO A 284 -20.14 10.32 27.81
C PRO A 284 -20.69 9.85 29.16
N LYS A 285 -21.86 10.39 29.52
CA LYS A 285 -22.73 9.90 30.61
C LYS A 285 -23.30 8.51 30.24
N SER A 286 -23.56 7.72 31.29
CA SER A 286 -24.06 6.34 31.26
C SER A 286 -25.29 6.11 30.37
N ARG A 287 -25.34 4.93 29.73
CA ARG A 287 -26.46 4.35 28.97
C ARG A 287 -27.83 4.61 29.63
N SER A 288 -28.78 5.14 28.87
CA SER A 288 -30.21 5.13 29.20
C SER A 288 -30.92 4.06 28.37
N ASP A 289 -31.64 3.16 29.05
CA ASP A 289 -32.53 2.14 28.48
C ASP A 289 -33.80 2.78 27.86
N SER A 290 -33.66 3.47 26.74
CA SER A 290 -34.80 3.95 25.94
C SER A 290 -34.73 3.39 24.52
N ASP A 291 -35.74 2.59 24.15
CA ASP A 291 -35.95 1.97 22.81
C ASP A 291 -36.21 3.01 21.68
N HIS A 292 -35.84 4.27 21.88
CA HIS A 292 -36.08 5.30 20.88
C HIS A 292 -34.98 5.26 19.80
N PRO A 293 -35.31 5.24 18.49
CA PRO A 293 -34.32 5.15 17.41
C PRO A 293 -33.29 6.30 17.43
N PHE A 294 -33.58 7.41 18.11
CA PHE A 294 -32.68 8.55 18.24
C PHE A 294 -31.51 8.24 19.19
N ASP A 295 -31.74 7.45 20.24
CA ASP A 295 -30.66 7.05 21.15
C ASP A 295 -29.70 6.09 20.42
N LEU A 296 -30.21 5.28 19.49
CA LEU A 296 -29.39 4.46 18.60
C LEU A 296 -28.53 5.31 17.64
N VAL A 297 -29.04 6.46 17.17
CA VAL A 297 -28.24 7.43 16.38
C VAL A 297 -27.11 8.01 17.25
N VAL A 298 -27.40 8.38 18.50
CA VAL A 298 -26.41 8.88 19.47
C VAL A 298 -25.34 7.82 19.76
N ASP A 299 -25.75 6.58 20.01
CA ASP A 299 -24.84 5.46 20.21
C ASP A 299 -23.97 5.18 18.99
N ALA A 300 -24.52 5.32 17.78
CA ALA A 300 -23.77 5.19 16.53
C ALA A 300 -22.75 6.32 16.35
N ILE A 301 -23.05 7.55 16.79
CA ILE A 301 -22.06 8.66 16.81
C ILE A 301 -20.93 8.33 17.78
N HIS A 302 -21.24 7.86 19.00
CA HIS A 302 -20.21 7.43 19.95
C HIS A 302 -19.37 6.27 19.41
N LEU A 303 -20.00 5.30 18.74
CA LEU A 303 -19.29 4.19 18.11
C LEU A 303 -18.44 4.64 16.92
N ALA A 304 -18.93 5.58 16.11
CA ALA A 304 -18.19 6.18 15.00
C ALA A 304 -16.89 6.81 15.52
N ARG A 305 -16.96 7.56 16.62
CA ARG A 305 -15.79 8.16 17.27
C ARG A 305 -14.82 7.13 17.82
N ARG A 306 -15.31 6.13 18.56
CA ARG A 306 -14.46 5.03 19.08
C ARG A 306 -13.72 4.29 17.96
N ARG A 307 -14.28 4.26 16.74
CA ARG A 307 -13.69 3.62 15.55
C ARG A 307 -13.01 4.60 14.59
N ASN A 308 -12.89 5.88 14.96
CA ASN A 308 -12.36 6.97 14.14
C ASN A 308 -13.01 7.09 12.74
N ASN A 309 -14.30 6.78 12.66
CA ASN A 309 -15.09 6.96 11.45
C ASN A 309 -15.67 8.38 11.38
N LEU A 310 -15.89 8.86 10.15
CA LEU A 310 -16.70 10.06 9.91
C LEU A 310 -18.15 9.83 10.34
N CYS A 311 -18.76 10.82 10.99
CA CYS A 311 -20.18 10.78 11.37
C CYS A 311 -21.12 11.15 10.20
N THR A 312 -20.92 10.55 9.02
CA THR A 312 -21.82 10.75 7.87
C THR A 312 -23.09 9.90 7.98
N MET A 313 -24.14 10.28 7.25
CA MET A 313 -25.37 9.46 7.11
C MET A 313 -25.09 7.98 6.82
N ALA A 314 -24.22 7.72 5.84
CA ALA A 314 -23.91 6.35 5.41
C ALA A 314 -23.17 5.58 6.50
N THR A 315 -22.18 6.19 7.14
CA THR A 315 -21.44 5.56 8.24
C THR A 315 -22.37 5.24 9.40
N LEU A 316 -23.18 6.20 9.84
CA LEU A 316 -24.05 6.04 11.00
C LEU A 316 -25.06 4.93 10.76
N LYS A 317 -25.68 4.87 9.57
CA LYS A 317 -26.60 3.79 9.21
C LYS A 317 -25.95 2.40 9.28
N VAL A 318 -24.69 2.26 8.86
CA VAL A 318 -23.95 0.99 9.00
C VAL A 318 -23.68 0.67 10.47
N LEU A 319 -23.25 1.65 11.26
CA LEU A 319 -22.93 1.45 12.68
C LEU A 319 -24.18 1.16 13.52
N MET A 320 -25.34 1.72 13.18
CA MET A 320 -26.61 1.38 13.82
C MET A 320 -26.98 -0.08 13.58
N LYS A 321 -26.70 -0.64 12.39
CA LYS A 321 -26.88 -2.08 12.11
C LYS A 321 -25.88 -2.97 12.85
N ASP A 322 -24.68 -2.46 13.13
CA ASP A 322 -23.71 -3.16 13.97
C ASP A 322 -24.16 -3.21 15.44
N ILE A 323 -24.76 -2.11 15.95
CA ILE A 323 -25.26 -2.01 17.33
C ILE A 323 -26.54 -2.82 17.49
N GLN A 324 -27.47 -2.70 16.55
CA GLN A 324 -28.74 -3.41 16.52
C GLN A 324 -28.90 -4.17 15.20
N PRO A 325 -28.51 -5.47 15.16
CA PRO A 325 -28.70 -6.31 13.99
C PRO A 325 -30.17 -6.35 13.55
N GLY A 326 -30.44 -6.07 12.27
CA GLY A 326 -31.80 -5.98 11.74
C GLY A 326 -32.42 -4.59 11.82
N PHE A 327 -31.67 -3.56 12.23
CA PHE A 327 -32.11 -2.17 12.13
C PHE A 327 -32.54 -1.82 10.69
N ASP A 328 -33.78 -1.34 10.58
CA ASP A 328 -34.37 -0.74 9.39
C ASP A 328 -35.22 0.45 9.84
N GLU A 329 -35.07 1.59 9.17
CA GLU A 329 -35.76 2.83 9.54
C GLU A 329 -37.26 2.72 9.37
N SER A 330 -37.72 1.91 8.41
CA SER A 330 -39.13 1.68 8.14
C SER A 330 -39.86 0.97 9.29
N ASN A 331 -39.12 0.45 10.28
CA ASN A 331 -39.73 -0.15 11.47
C ASN A 331 -40.08 0.90 12.54
N TYR A 332 -39.71 2.16 12.34
CA TYR A 332 -39.96 3.25 13.26
C TYR A 332 -40.91 4.28 12.65
N LEU A 333 -41.74 4.90 13.49
CA LEU A 333 -42.73 5.90 13.07
C LEU A 333 -42.20 7.33 13.27
N ASP A 334 -42.55 8.21 12.34
CA ASP A 334 -42.33 9.65 12.38
C ASP A 334 -43.35 10.37 13.29
N GLY A 335 -43.22 11.70 13.40
CA GLY A 335 -44.14 12.54 14.17
C GLY A 335 -45.60 12.49 13.72
N ASP A 336 -45.86 12.07 12.48
CA ASP A 336 -47.20 11.89 11.90
C ASP A 336 -47.72 10.44 12.03
N GLY A 337 -46.96 9.56 12.70
CA GLY A 337 -47.30 8.15 12.88
C GLY A 337 -47.08 7.29 11.64
N LYS A 338 -46.29 7.74 10.66
CA LYS A 338 -45.94 6.99 9.45
C LYS A 338 -44.54 6.40 9.54
N PRO A 339 -44.30 5.22 8.93
CA PRO A 339 -42.95 4.68 8.83
C PRO A 339 -41.95 5.60 8.12
N TYR A 340 -40.72 5.72 8.63
CA TYR A 340 -39.68 6.46 7.92
C TYR A 340 -39.35 5.78 6.58
N SER A 341 -39.42 6.55 5.49
CA SER A 341 -39.05 6.09 4.16
C SER A 341 -37.57 6.27 3.83
N LYS A 342 -36.90 7.21 4.53
CA LYS A 342 -35.47 7.50 4.37
C LYS A 342 -34.82 7.69 5.73
N PHE A 343 -33.59 7.19 5.85
CA PHE A 343 -32.77 7.37 7.04
C PHE A 343 -32.49 8.84 7.38
N LYS A 344 -32.36 9.70 6.35
CA LYS A 344 -32.17 11.13 6.57
C LYS A 344 -33.33 11.76 7.35
N ASP A 345 -34.56 11.32 7.11
CA ASP A 345 -35.75 11.85 7.77
C ASP A 345 -35.74 11.48 9.26
N LEU A 346 -35.36 10.24 9.59
CA LEU A 346 -35.17 9.78 10.97
C LEU A 346 -34.09 10.59 11.72
N VAL A 347 -32.97 10.90 11.05
CA VAL A 347 -31.93 11.74 11.65
C VAL A 347 -32.39 13.19 11.78
N GLN A 348 -33.17 13.70 10.82
CA GLN A 348 -33.72 15.05 10.88
C GLN A 348 -34.70 15.22 12.03
N ASP A 349 -35.53 14.21 12.32
CA ASP A 349 -36.39 14.21 13.50
C ASP A 349 -35.59 14.11 14.79
N ALA A 350 -34.46 13.38 14.80
CA ALA A 350 -33.52 13.40 15.92
C ALA A 350 -32.88 14.79 16.14
N VAL A 351 -32.65 15.56 15.06
CA VAL A 351 -32.22 16.96 15.14
C VAL A 351 -33.35 17.83 15.72
N THR A 352 -34.57 17.69 15.22
CA THR A 352 -35.75 18.43 15.72
C THR A 352 -36.01 18.14 17.20
N ALA A 353 -35.80 16.91 17.64
CA ALA A 353 -35.88 16.49 19.03
C ALA A 353 -34.69 16.97 19.91
N GLY A 354 -33.70 17.66 19.32
CA GLY A 354 -32.52 18.16 20.03
C GLY A 354 -31.56 17.06 20.50
N LYS A 355 -31.66 15.84 19.95
CA LYS A 355 -30.79 14.71 20.32
C LYS A 355 -29.45 14.74 19.61
N VAL A 356 -29.42 15.33 18.42
CA VAL A 356 -28.23 15.52 17.58
C VAL A 356 -28.32 16.86 16.86
N GLN A 357 -27.25 17.24 16.16
CA GLN A 357 -27.22 18.39 15.27
C GLN A 357 -26.56 18.00 13.94
N LEU A 358 -26.98 18.64 12.84
CA LEU A 358 -26.57 18.30 11.48
C LEU A 358 -25.80 19.46 10.86
N LEU A 359 -24.65 19.17 10.24
CA LEU A 359 -23.92 20.07 9.37
C LEU A 359 -23.93 19.54 7.94
N THR A 360 -24.45 20.33 7.02
CA THR A 360 -24.38 20.04 5.58
C THR A 360 -23.29 20.90 4.94
N THR A 361 -22.25 20.26 4.41
CA THR A 361 -21.19 20.94 3.65
C THR A 361 -21.15 20.41 2.22
N GLY A 362 -21.60 21.23 1.26
CA GLY A 362 -21.76 20.81 -0.13
C GLY A 362 -22.80 19.69 -0.26
N THR A 363 -22.37 18.50 -0.67
CA THR A 363 -23.21 17.29 -0.78
C THR A 363 -23.08 16.33 0.40
N VAL A 364 -22.30 16.69 1.43
CA VAL A 364 -22.00 15.82 2.58
C VAL A 364 -22.78 16.28 3.82
N ASP A 365 -23.47 15.35 4.44
CA ASP A 365 -24.20 15.52 5.70
C ASP A 365 -23.43 14.83 6.84
N GLU A 366 -22.94 15.62 7.82
CA GLU A 366 -22.28 15.15 9.04
C GLU A 366 -23.15 15.42 10.27
N VAL A 367 -23.26 14.42 11.16
CA VAL A 367 -24.09 14.48 12.38
C VAL A 367 -23.21 14.52 13.62
N PHE A 368 -23.59 15.36 14.57
CA PHE A 368 -22.85 15.65 15.79
C PHE A 368 -23.78 15.62 17.00
N LEU A 369 -23.20 15.54 18.20
CA LEU A 369 -23.96 15.65 19.43
C LEU A 369 -24.31 17.12 19.72
N PRO A 370 -25.38 17.39 20.47
CA PRO A 370 -25.77 18.75 20.82
C PRO A 370 -24.65 19.48 21.58
N GLY A 371 -24.43 20.75 21.24
CA GLY A 371 -23.46 21.62 21.92
C GLY A 371 -22.02 21.49 21.44
N GLU A 372 -21.75 20.68 20.42
CA GLU A 372 -20.42 20.54 19.83
C GLU A 372 -20.07 21.64 18.84
N ASP A 373 -18.80 22.03 18.81
CA ASP A 373 -18.27 23.02 17.85
C ASP A 373 -18.06 22.37 16.47
N LEU A 374 -19.06 22.56 15.60
CA LEU A 374 -19.12 21.99 14.27
C LEU A 374 -17.96 22.42 13.36
N GLN A 375 -17.45 23.65 13.53
CA GLN A 375 -16.38 24.18 12.69
C GLN A 375 -15.03 23.52 13.01
N LYS A 376 -14.82 23.10 14.26
CA LYS A 376 -13.61 22.37 14.66
C LYS A 376 -13.67 20.91 14.27
N LEU A 377 -14.83 20.27 14.48
CA LEU A 377 -14.98 18.82 14.39
C LEU A 377 -15.29 18.32 12.98
N SER A 378 -15.93 19.13 12.14
CA SER A 378 -16.21 18.75 10.76
C SER A 378 -14.91 18.54 9.98
N ARG A 379 -14.85 17.43 9.22
CA ARG A 379 -13.72 17.19 8.30
C ARG A 379 -13.87 17.92 6.96
N PHE A 380 -15.05 18.48 6.70
CA PHE A 380 -15.38 19.12 5.42
C PHE A 380 -15.65 20.63 5.55
N ALA A 381 -15.85 21.14 6.76
CA ALA A 381 -15.95 22.58 7.00
C ALA A 381 -14.68 23.29 6.50
N ASN A 382 -14.89 24.39 5.76
CA ASN A 382 -13.81 25.20 5.20
C ASN A 382 -12.93 25.77 6.33
N ARG A 383 -11.80 25.11 6.60
CA ARG A 383 -10.70 25.67 7.40
C ARG A 383 -9.95 26.71 6.56
N ASN A 384 -10.56 27.87 6.31
CA ASN A 384 -9.90 28.96 5.61
C ASN A 384 -9.46 30.07 6.59
N LYS A 385 -8.12 30.18 6.67
CA LYS A 385 -7.30 31.39 6.90
C LYS A 385 -7.40 32.12 8.25
N LYS A 386 -6.39 31.87 9.08
CA LYS A 386 -5.54 32.97 9.55
C LYS A 386 -4.10 32.68 9.14
#